data_AF-A0A2I0XFG5-F1
#
_entry.id   AF-A0A2I0XFG5-F1
#
_cell.length_a   1.000
_cell.length_b   1.000
_cell.length_c   1.000
_cell.angle_alpha   90.00
_cell.angle_beta   90.00
_cell.angle_gamma   90.00
#
_symmetry.space_group_name_H-M   'P 1'
#
loop_
_entity.id
_entity.type
_entity.pdbx_description
1 polymer ?
#
loop_
_entity_poly.entity_id
_entity_poly.type
_entity_poly.pdbx_seq_one_letter_code
_entity_poly.pdbx_strand_id
1 'polypeptide(L)'
;MRARVGAVSPVLFKDGEGCGACYKVRCADQSVCSRRAVTIIVTDECPGGYCAFGRTHFDLSGAAFSRMAIAGQGPELRNRGEISVLYRRVTEILIIETAFGDERTLCKYRGKNIAFHVNEGSTDYWLSLLVEFEDGDGDIGSMHIKPEHVDALCPGGKEERLPLIRMCNFILPIRVFRREMGREGERGDCEEEGLMATDFFWSYTDEPHATRRKQILAKYPQIRELFGPDPWAFIKAQNRKKKPLKAVQREEKELEYALCLQINAAVLIQLWTATYLCSASWLKILTVAYFFGSFLNHNLFLAIHELSHNLAFLTPCYNRWLGIFANLPIGVPMSITFQKYHLEHHRFQGVDGIDMDIPTYAEAHAIKNAITKSIWVILQLFFYAFRPLFLKPKKPGMWEFINLLIQVSMDSCMVYFWGWKSLAYLILSTFVGGGMHPMAGHFISEHYVFRPGQETYSYYGPLNLMTWSVGYHNEHHDFPRISGSRLHKVKEIAPEYYMNLSSYRSWSQVIYMYVMDRTVGPFSRVKRKLDAKVKKAA
;
A
#
# COMPACT_ATOMS: atom_id res chain seq x y z
N MET A 1 35.16 -32.04 -0.40
CA MET A 1 34.01 -32.14 -1.32
C MET A 1 34.37 -31.45 -2.62
N ARG A 2 34.17 -32.05 -3.79
CA ARG A 2 34.17 -31.29 -5.05
C ARG A 2 32.79 -30.62 -5.14
N ALA A 3 32.69 -29.36 -4.74
CA ALA A 3 31.46 -28.60 -4.85
C ALA A 3 31.06 -28.49 -6.33
N ARG A 4 29.78 -28.74 -6.64
CA ARG A 4 29.24 -28.63 -8.00
C ARG A 4 28.62 -27.25 -8.11
N VAL A 5 29.45 -26.30 -8.48
CA VAL A 5 29.10 -24.88 -8.56
C VAL A 5 29.08 -24.41 -10.00
N GLY A 6 28.40 -23.31 -10.25
CA GLY A 6 28.41 -22.63 -11.54
C GLY A 6 28.05 -21.15 -11.40
N ALA A 7 28.55 -20.36 -12.34
CA ALA A 7 28.08 -19.02 -12.60
C ALA A 7 26.86 -19.08 -13.53
N VAL A 8 25.94 -18.13 -13.40
CA VAL A 8 24.74 -18.08 -14.24
C VAL A 8 24.55 -16.71 -14.88
N SER A 9 23.77 -16.66 -15.96
CA SER A 9 23.46 -15.39 -16.62
C SER A 9 22.66 -14.44 -15.71
N PRO A 10 22.64 -13.12 -16.00
CA PRO A 10 21.96 -12.13 -15.16
C PRO A 10 20.47 -12.44 -14.90
N VAL A 11 19.80 -13.10 -15.85
CA VAL A 11 18.39 -13.52 -15.73
C VAL A 11 18.18 -14.53 -14.60
N LEU A 12 19.17 -15.40 -14.35
CA LEU A 12 19.13 -16.41 -13.30
C LEU A 12 19.82 -15.92 -12.02
N PHE A 13 20.82 -15.06 -12.16
CA PHE A 13 21.55 -14.47 -11.04
C PHE A 13 20.71 -13.43 -10.28
N LYS A 14 19.85 -12.69 -11.00
CA LYS A 14 18.90 -11.71 -10.47
C LYS A 14 19.54 -10.72 -9.51
N ASP A 15 20.61 -10.07 -9.96
CA ASP A 15 21.37 -9.10 -9.15
C ASP A 15 21.75 -9.66 -7.75
N GLY A 16 22.01 -10.97 -7.67
CA GLY A 16 22.41 -11.70 -6.48
C GLY A 16 21.29 -12.29 -5.63
N GLU A 17 20.01 -12.11 -5.99
CA GLU A 17 18.91 -12.87 -5.37
C GLU A 17 19.03 -14.37 -5.66
N GLY A 18 19.60 -14.75 -6.80
CA GLY A 18 19.80 -16.16 -7.18
C GLY A 18 20.97 -16.84 -6.46
N CYS A 19 21.68 -16.15 -5.57
CA CYS A 19 22.82 -16.70 -4.85
C CYS A 19 22.41 -17.82 -3.89
N GLY A 20 23.08 -18.98 -4.01
CA GLY A 20 22.79 -20.18 -3.24
C GLY A 20 21.69 -21.07 -3.84
N ALA A 21 20.91 -20.56 -4.81
CA ALA A 21 19.87 -21.34 -5.48
C ALA A 21 20.45 -22.60 -6.15
N CYS A 22 19.69 -23.71 -6.10
CA CYS A 22 20.09 -24.94 -6.79
C CYS A 22 19.27 -25.20 -8.05
N TYR A 23 19.96 -25.74 -9.06
CA TYR A 23 19.34 -26.18 -10.30
C TYR A 23 19.70 -27.63 -10.60
N LYS A 24 18.73 -28.40 -11.09
CA LYS A 24 18.99 -29.68 -11.75
C LYS A 24 19.28 -29.40 -13.21
N VAL A 25 20.50 -29.70 -13.64
CA VAL A 25 20.95 -29.50 -15.03
C VAL A 25 21.23 -30.85 -15.66
N ARG A 26 20.68 -31.09 -16.84
CA ARG A 26 20.83 -32.31 -17.63
C ARG A 26 21.25 -31.94 -19.05
N CYS A 27 22.31 -32.54 -19.54
CA CYS A 27 22.71 -32.38 -20.93
C CYS A 27 21.69 -33.04 -21.88
N ALA A 28 21.44 -32.42 -23.03
CA ALA A 28 20.44 -32.86 -24.00
C ALA A 28 20.92 -33.99 -24.93
N ASP A 29 22.23 -34.11 -25.17
CA ASP A 29 22.81 -35.07 -26.12
C ASP A 29 22.97 -36.47 -25.49
N GLN A 30 22.10 -37.40 -25.86
CA GLN A 30 22.06 -38.76 -25.31
C GLN A 30 23.27 -39.64 -25.71
N SER A 31 24.05 -39.24 -26.72
CA SER A 31 25.21 -40.02 -27.17
C SER A 31 26.41 -39.94 -26.23
N VAL A 32 26.51 -38.86 -25.45
CA VAL A 32 27.64 -38.58 -24.54
C VAL A 32 27.19 -38.29 -23.11
N CYS A 33 25.93 -37.92 -22.92
CA CYS A 33 25.41 -37.49 -21.62
C CYS A 33 24.62 -38.59 -20.90
N SER A 34 24.86 -38.66 -19.59
CA SER A 34 24.09 -39.50 -18.68
C SER A 34 22.62 -39.09 -18.67
N ARG A 35 21.73 -40.06 -18.42
CA ARG A 35 20.31 -39.78 -18.22
C ARG A 35 20.02 -39.02 -16.91
N ARG A 36 20.98 -38.98 -15.98
CA ARG A 36 20.81 -38.35 -14.65
C ARG A 36 21.10 -36.85 -14.69
N ALA A 37 20.25 -36.08 -14.03
CA ALA A 37 20.48 -34.65 -13.84
C ALA A 37 21.48 -34.41 -12.69
N VAL A 38 22.30 -33.37 -12.84
CA VAL A 38 23.27 -32.94 -11.83
C VAL A 38 22.71 -31.74 -11.09
N THR A 39 22.70 -31.78 -9.76
CA THR A 39 22.43 -30.58 -8.95
C THR A 39 23.66 -29.68 -8.98
N ILE A 40 23.46 -28.43 -9.37
CA ILE A 40 24.45 -27.36 -9.31
C ILE A 40 23.96 -26.28 -8.34
N ILE A 41 24.90 -25.61 -7.69
CA ILE A 41 24.65 -24.48 -6.79
C ILE A 41 25.14 -23.21 -7.49
N VAL A 42 24.33 -22.17 -7.50
CA VAL A 42 24.70 -20.86 -8.04
C VAL A 42 25.59 -20.15 -7.04
N THR A 43 26.82 -19.85 -7.45
CA THR A 43 27.81 -19.16 -6.60
C THR A 43 28.41 -17.93 -7.26
N ASP A 44 28.01 -17.60 -8.50
CA ASP A 44 28.60 -16.48 -9.22
C ASP A 44 27.71 -16.01 -10.39
N GLU A 45 28.04 -14.85 -10.93
CA GLU A 45 27.42 -14.27 -12.13
C GLU A 45 28.36 -14.34 -13.33
N CYS A 46 27.81 -14.68 -14.48
CA CYS A 46 28.47 -14.50 -15.77
C CYS A 46 27.80 -13.34 -16.51
N PRO A 47 28.31 -12.09 -16.43
CA PRO A 47 27.61 -10.92 -16.95
C PRO A 47 27.84 -10.66 -18.45
N GLY A 48 28.80 -11.32 -19.10
CA GLY A 48 29.25 -11.02 -20.46
C GLY A 48 29.28 -12.21 -21.41
N GLY A 49 29.56 -11.94 -22.70
CA GLY A 49 29.73 -12.97 -23.73
C GLY A 49 28.47 -13.81 -23.97
N TYR A 50 28.60 -15.14 -23.88
CA TYR A 50 27.51 -16.11 -24.08
C TYR A 50 26.35 -15.98 -23.08
N CYS A 51 26.60 -15.32 -21.95
CA CYS A 51 25.63 -15.08 -20.88
C CYS A 51 24.84 -13.76 -21.05
N ALA A 52 25.19 -12.94 -22.05
CA ALA A 52 24.56 -11.64 -22.30
C ALA A 52 23.24 -11.76 -23.10
N PHE A 53 22.57 -10.61 -23.31
CA PHE A 53 21.38 -10.48 -24.16
C PHE A 53 20.13 -11.25 -23.71
N GLY A 54 19.94 -11.41 -22.39
CA GLY A 54 18.72 -12.00 -21.82
C GLY A 54 18.57 -13.51 -22.07
N ARG A 55 19.63 -14.19 -22.50
CA ARG A 55 19.65 -15.65 -22.63
C ARG A 55 19.87 -16.30 -21.26
N THR A 56 19.34 -17.51 -21.11
CA THR A 56 19.62 -18.34 -19.92
C THR A 56 20.86 -19.18 -20.19
N HIS A 57 21.91 -18.99 -19.38
CA HIS A 57 23.20 -19.64 -19.56
C HIS A 57 23.77 -20.09 -18.21
N PHE A 58 24.47 -21.22 -18.21
CA PHE A 58 25.16 -21.78 -17.05
C PHE A 58 26.63 -21.98 -17.42
N ASP A 59 27.52 -21.25 -16.74
CA ASP A 59 28.96 -21.47 -16.81
C ASP A 59 29.36 -22.37 -15.64
N LEU A 60 29.45 -23.66 -15.92
CA LEU A 60 29.58 -24.70 -14.89
C LEU A 60 31.03 -25.03 -14.61
N SER A 61 31.36 -25.24 -13.33
CA SER A 61 32.64 -25.82 -12.95
C SER A 61 32.89 -27.16 -13.69
N GLY A 62 34.15 -27.45 -14.03
CA GLY A 62 34.50 -28.70 -14.72
C GLY A 62 34.04 -29.98 -13.99
N ALA A 63 33.89 -29.92 -12.67
CA ALA A 63 33.33 -31.01 -11.86
C ALA A 63 31.82 -31.19 -12.07
N ALA A 64 31.05 -30.10 -12.16
CA ALA A 64 29.62 -30.14 -12.50
C ALA A 64 29.43 -30.57 -13.96
N PHE A 65 30.21 -30.00 -14.88
CA PHE A 65 30.18 -30.30 -16.31
C PHE A 65 30.43 -31.78 -16.61
N SER A 66 31.51 -32.35 -16.05
CA SER A 66 31.84 -33.78 -16.26
C SER A 66 30.88 -34.75 -15.60
N ARG A 67 30.14 -34.32 -14.57
CA ARG A 67 29.18 -35.21 -13.90
C ARG A 67 27.93 -35.48 -14.74
N MET A 68 27.68 -34.65 -15.76
CA MET A 68 26.62 -34.85 -16.74
C MET A 68 26.99 -35.89 -17.81
N ALA A 69 28.27 -36.26 -17.95
CA ALA A 69 28.72 -37.26 -18.91
C ALA A 69 28.37 -38.70 -18.46
N ILE A 70 28.39 -39.63 -19.41
CA ILE A 70 28.45 -41.07 -19.11
C ILE A 70 29.70 -41.35 -18.25
N ALA A 71 29.61 -42.31 -17.33
CA ALA A 71 30.73 -42.65 -16.45
C ALA A 71 32.00 -42.95 -17.25
N GLY A 72 33.09 -42.24 -16.95
CA GLY A 72 34.37 -42.34 -17.68
C GLY A 72 34.56 -41.32 -18.82
N GLN A 73 33.49 -40.71 -19.34
CA GLN A 73 33.53 -39.77 -20.48
C GLN A 73 33.55 -38.29 -20.07
N GLY A 74 33.89 -38.01 -18.81
CA GLY A 74 33.93 -36.64 -18.28
C GLY A 74 34.84 -35.66 -19.07
N PRO A 75 36.06 -36.06 -19.47
CA PRO A 75 36.94 -35.23 -20.30
C PRO A 75 36.41 -34.99 -21.71
N GLU A 76 35.84 -36.01 -22.35
CA GLU A 76 35.23 -35.95 -23.69
C GLU A 76 34.15 -34.87 -23.75
N LEU A 77 33.26 -34.86 -22.74
CA LEU A 77 32.19 -33.87 -22.67
C LEU A 77 32.77 -32.46 -22.51
N ARG A 78 33.76 -32.26 -21.62
CA ARG A 78 34.41 -30.94 -21.42
C ARG A 78 35.07 -30.39 -22.68
N ASN A 79 35.65 -31.26 -23.51
CA ASN A 79 36.30 -30.84 -24.76
C ASN A 79 35.32 -30.30 -25.81
N ARG A 80 34.00 -30.51 -25.63
CA ARG A 80 32.97 -29.89 -26.47
C ARG A 80 32.79 -28.40 -26.18
N GLY A 81 33.23 -27.92 -25.01
CA GLY A 81 33.08 -26.52 -24.58
C GLY A 81 31.62 -26.17 -24.30
N GLU A 82 30.86 -25.81 -25.34
CA GLU A 82 29.47 -25.39 -25.26
C GLU A 82 28.53 -26.56 -25.56
N ILE A 83 27.57 -26.82 -24.67
CA ILE A 83 26.56 -27.88 -24.84
C ILE A 83 25.17 -27.38 -24.47
N SER A 84 24.15 -27.86 -25.19
CA SER A 84 22.76 -27.59 -24.84
C SER A 84 22.32 -28.38 -23.61
N VAL A 85 21.75 -27.69 -22.64
CA VAL A 85 21.27 -28.28 -21.38
C VAL A 85 19.79 -27.99 -21.16
N LEU A 86 19.13 -28.92 -20.50
CA LEU A 86 17.82 -28.76 -19.89
C LEU A 86 18.03 -28.51 -18.41
N TYR A 87 17.35 -27.51 -17.85
CA TYR A 87 17.46 -27.20 -16.44
C TYR A 87 16.09 -27.00 -15.79
N ARG A 88 16.05 -27.25 -14.48
CA ARG A 88 14.90 -26.96 -13.63
C ARG A 88 15.40 -26.45 -12.29
N ARG A 89 14.77 -25.39 -11.78
CA ARG A 89 15.04 -24.90 -10.43
C ARG A 89 14.53 -25.91 -9.39
N VAL A 90 15.32 -26.14 -8.35
CA VAL A 90 14.90 -26.92 -7.18
C VAL A 90 14.13 -25.97 -6.26
N THR A 91 12.82 -26.20 -6.10
CA THR A 91 11.92 -25.43 -5.22
C THR A 91 11.00 -26.38 -4.47
N GLU A 92 10.53 -26.01 -3.28
CA GLU A 92 9.68 -26.89 -2.45
C GLU A 92 8.31 -27.28 -3.05
N ILE A 93 7.79 -26.55 -4.05
CA ILE A 93 6.42 -26.74 -4.53
C ILE A 93 6.39 -27.27 -5.97
N LEU A 94 6.21 -28.60 -6.12
CA LEU A 94 5.30 -29.20 -7.12
C LEU A 94 5.15 -30.72 -6.92
N ILE A 95 3.96 -31.18 -6.50
CA ILE A 95 3.48 -32.54 -6.79
C ILE A 95 2.87 -32.48 -8.20
N ILE A 96 3.71 -32.61 -9.23
CA ILE A 96 3.28 -33.11 -10.54
C ILE A 96 4.45 -33.96 -11.06
N GLU A 97 4.23 -35.27 -11.15
CA GLU A 97 5.07 -36.17 -11.94
C GLU A 97 5.12 -35.66 -13.38
N THR A 98 6.33 -35.46 -13.92
CA THR A 98 6.68 -35.78 -15.31
C THR A 98 8.12 -35.36 -15.64
N ALA A 99 8.72 -36.11 -16.56
CA ALA A 99 9.94 -35.88 -17.33
C ALA A 99 11.34 -36.08 -16.72
N PHE A 100 11.56 -36.07 -15.40
CA PHE A 100 12.95 -36.16 -14.85
C PHE A 100 13.33 -37.45 -14.09
N GLY A 101 12.39 -38.35 -13.77
CA GLY A 101 12.69 -39.73 -13.32
C GLY A 101 13.74 -39.90 -12.21
N ASP A 102 13.92 -38.95 -11.31
CA ASP A 102 14.95 -39.00 -10.26
C ASP A 102 14.42 -38.47 -8.93
N GLU A 103 14.88 -39.09 -7.84
CA GLU A 103 14.45 -38.90 -6.46
C GLU A 103 14.65 -37.44 -6.00
N ARG A 104 13.61 -36.87 -5.36
CA ARG A 104 13.57 -35.47 -4.89
C ARG A 104 14.83 -35.14 -4.10
N THR A 105 15.57 -34.13 -4.53
CA THR A 105 16.69 -33.60 -3.75
C THR A 105 16.64 -32.08 -3.75
N LEU A 106 16.23 -31.55 -2.59
CA LEU A 106 16.37 -30.15 -2.16
C LEU A 106 17.83 -29.68 -2.29
N CYS A 107 18.10 -28.37 -2.22
CA CYS A 107 19.44 -27.92 -1.84
C CYS A 107 19.76 -28.57 -0.49
N LYS A 108 20.78 -29.44 -0.46
CA LYS A 108 21.20 -30.12 0.77
C LYS A 108 22.71 -30.14 0.91
N TYR A 109 23.20 -29.41 1.90
CA TYR A 109 24.60 -29.31 2.27
C TYR A 109 24.92 -30.36 3.35
N ARG A 110 25.12 -31.62 2.94
CA ARG A 110 25.32 -32.75 3.88
C ARG A 110 26.51 -32.49 4.84
N GLY A 111 26.23 -32.55 6.15
CA GLY A 111 27.24 -32.38 7.20
C GLY A 111 27.64 -30.93 7.44
N LYS A 112 26.86 -29.98 6.92
CA LYS A 112 26.99 -28.54 7.19
C LYS A 112 25.65 -28.05 7.72
N ASN A 113 25.71 -27.16 8.71
CA ASN A 113 24.56 -26.37 9.15
C ASN A 113 24.67 -25.00 8.49
N ILE A 114 23.56 -24.25 8.51
CA ILE A 114 23.55 -22.83 8.13
C ILE A 114 24.64 -22.13 8.93
N ALA A 115 25.52 -21.42 8.22
CA ALA A 115 26.61 -20.66 8.81
C ALA A 115 26.48 -19.18 8.46
N PHE A 116 26.91 -18.32 9.38
CA PHE A 116 26.97 -16.87 9.18
C PHE A 116 28.42 -16.44 9.23
N HIS A 117 28.90 -15.82 8.15
CA HIS A 117 30.25 -15.30 8.04
C HIS A 117 30.20 -13.77 8.10
N VAL A 118 30.87 -13.17 9.07
CA VAL A 118 31.00 -11.70 9.19
C VAL A 118 32.10 -11.23 8.25
N ASN A 119 31.73 -10.42 7.26
CA ASN A 119 32.68 -9.97 6.24
C ASN A 119 33.70 -8.99 6.82
N GLU A 120 34.91 -9.03 6.27
CA GLU A 120 35.98 -8.07 6.55
C GLU A 120 35.51 -6.64 6.20
N GLY A 121 35.78 -5.68 7.09
CA GLY A 121 35.21 -4.33 7.03
C GLY A 121 33.96 -4.13 7.90
N SER A 122 33.47 -5.19 8.56
CA SER A 122 32.46 -5.04 9.61
C SER A 122 33.00 -4.30 10.83
N THR A 123 32.17 -3.42 11.39
CA THR A 123 32.49 -2.58 12.55
C THR A 123 31.31 -2.57 13.53
N ASP A 124 31.48 -1.91 14.66
CA ASP A 124 30.41 -1.72 15.63
C ASP A 124 29.22 -0.87 15.12
N TYR A 125 29.35 -0.25 13.95
CA TYR A 125 28.37 0.64 13.32
C TYR A 125 27.90 0.13 11.96
N TRP A 126 28.49 -0.95 11.46
CA TRP A 126 28.22 -1.52 10.15
C TRP A 126 28.41 -3.02 10.22
N LEU A 127 27.43 -3.78 9.73
CA LEU A 127 27.51 -5.23 9.75
C LEU A 127 27.18 -5.78 8.37
N SER A 128 28.09 -6.57 7.81
CA SER A 128 27.82 -7.41 6.63
C SER A 128 28.05 -8.86 6.98
N LEU A 129 27.04 -9.65 6.63
CA LEU A 129 26.99 -11.06 6.88
C LEU A 129 26.74 -11.78 5.57
N LEU A 130 27.52 -12.82 5.33
CA LEU A 130 27.24 -13.83 4.33
C LEU A 130 26.56 -15.02 5.03
N VAL A 131 25.47 -15.51 4.45
CA VAL A 131 24.79 -16.72 4.91
C VAL A 131 25.20 -17.86 4.00
N GLU A 132 25.78 -18.90 4.56
CA GLU A 132 26.28 -20.07 3.85
C GLU A 132 25.45 -21.31 4.21
N PHE A 133 25.38 -22.25 3.26
CA PHE A 133 24.79 -23.58 3.44
C PHE A 133 23.29 -23.58 3.82
N GLU A 134 22.51 -22.66 3.24
CA GLU A 134 21.05 -22.66 3.37
C GLU A 134 20.46 -23.88 2.62
N ASP A 135 19.86 -24.80 3.37
CA ASP A 135 19.16 -25.96 2.84
C ASP A 135 17.74 -25.56 2.39
N GLY A 136 17.16 -26.24 1.40
CA GLY A 136 15.81 -25.95 0.92
C GLY A 136 15.81 -25.28 -0.46
N ASP A 137 15.31 -24.04 -0.51
CA ASP A 137 15.20 -23.23 -1.74
C ASP A 137 16.57 -22.69 -2.21
N GLY A 138 17.54 -22.57 -1.29
CA GLY A 138 18.93 -22.21 -1.54
C GLY A 138 19.19 -20.70 -1.57
N ASP A 139 18.19 -19.88 -1.93
CA ASP A 139 18.23 -18.43 -1.89
C ASP A 139 17.46 -17.86 -0.70
N ILE A 140 17.78 -16.62 -0.29
CA ILE A 140 17.17 -16.00 0.89
C ILE A 140 16.44 -14.72 0.49
N GLY A 141 15.15 -14.66 0.78
CA GLY A 141 14.31 -13.49 0.48
C GLY A 141 14.45 -12.33 1.46
N SER A 142 14.82 -12.58 2.73
CA SER A 142 15.03 -11.53 3.74
C SER A 142 15.88 -12.02 4.92
N MET A 143 16.58 -11.12 5.60
CA MET A 143 17.36 -11.41 6.81
C MET A 143 17.09 -10.36 7.89
N HIS A 144 17.02 -10.82 9.14
CA HIS A 144 16.71 -10.02 10.31
C HIS A 144 17.73 -10.33 11.42
N ILE A 145 18.06 -9.33 12.23
CA ILE A 145 18.96 -9.49 13.38
C ILE A 145 18.23 -9.00 14.63
N LYS A 146 18.40 -9.73 15.72
CA LYS A 146 17.85 -9.39 17.05
C LYS A 146 19.00 -9.41 18.08
N PRO A 147 19.26 -8.31 18.81
CA PRO A 147 20.28 -8.27 19.87
C PRO A 147 19.92 -9.15 21.08
N GLU A 148 20.91 -9.83 21.67
CA GLU A 148 20.74 -10.84 22.73
C GLU A 148 20.30 -10.25 24.09
N HIS A 149 20.61 -8.99 24.39
CA HIS A 149 20.31 -8.38 25.70
C HIS A 149 18.85 -7.97 25.92
N VAL A 150 17.93 -8.44 25.06
CA VAL A 150 16.51 -8.04 25.09
C VAL A 150 15.63 -9.08 25.80
N ASP A 151 16.05 -10.34 25.91
CA ASP A 151 15.15 -11.42 26.35
C ASP A 151 15.24 -11.76 27.86
N ALA A 152 16.20 -11.23 28.61
CA ALA A 152 16.24 -11.42 30.07
C ALA A 152 15.42 -10.37 30.86
N LEU A 153 14.93 -9.30 30.20
CA LEU A 153 14.17 -8.24 30.87
C LEU A 153 12.86 -7.79 30.19
N CYS A 154 12.51 -8.20 28.96
CA CYS A 154 11.22 -7.83 28.32
C CYS A 154 10.76 -8.84 27.24
N PRO A 155 9.55 -9.42 27.31
CA PRO A 155 9.00 -10.24 26.23
C PRO A 155 8.44 -9.32 25.12
N GLY A 156 9.27 -8.89 24.16
CA GLY A 156 8.80 -8.02 23.07
C GLY A 156 9.82 -7.37 22.13
N GLY A 157 11.10 -7.79 22.14
CA GLY A 157 12.14 -7.17 21.30
C GLY A 157 11.81 -7.13 19.80
N LYS A 158 11.80 -5.93 19.21
CA LYS A 158 11.58 -5.70 17.77
C LYS A 158 12.71 -6.28 16.94
N GLU A 159 12.37 -7.12 15.96
CA GLU A 159 13.27 -7.51 14.86
C GLU A 159 13.54 -6.31 13.95
N GLU A 160 14.81 -5.93 13.78
CA GLU A 160 15.20 -4.96 12.76
C GLU A 160 15.35 -5.69 11.40
N ARG A 161 14.62 -5.20 10.39
CA ARG A 161 14.73 -5.68 9.00
C ARG A 161 15.84 -4.89 8.30
N LEU A 162 16.99 -5.54 8.08
CA LEU A 162 18.08 -4.95 7.31
C LEU A 162 17.80 -5.11 5.80
N PRO A 163 18.04 -4.08 4.96
CA PRO A 163 18.02 -4.26 3.52
C PRO A 163 19.16 -5.22 3.13
N LEU A 164 18.83 -6.18 2.28
CA LEU A 164 19.76 -7.16 1.77
C LEU A 164 20.36 -6.61 0.47
N ILE A 165 21.66 -6.27 0.45
CA ILE A 165 22.40 -6.07 -0.80
C ILE A 165 23.32 -7.27 -0.92
N ARG A 166 23.10 -8.09 -1.96
CA ARG A 166 23.81 -9.35 -2.15
C ARG A 166 24.37 -9.37 -3.57
N MET A 167 25.68 -9.51 -3.72
CA MET A 167 26.23 -10.16 -4.91
C MET A 167 27.06 -11.33 -4.39
N CYS A 168 27.02 -12.47 -5.09
CA CYS A 168 27.73 -13.68 -4.69
C CYS A 168 29.24 -13.50 -4.48
N ASN A 169 29.86 -12.40 -4.95
CA ASN A 169 31.27 -12.05 -4.68
C ASN A 169 31.64 -10.56 -4.79
N PHE A 170 30.70 -9.61 -4.89
CA PHE A 170 31.02 -8.17 -4.95
C PHE A 170 30.00 -7.31 -4.16
N ILE A 171 30.45 -6.23 -3.54
CA ILE A 171 29.72 -5.50 -2.49
C ILE A 171 29.29 -4.11 -3.01
N LEU A 172 28.07 -3.68 -2.70
CA LEU A 172 27.66 -2.27 -2.72
C LEU A 172 27.04 -1.86 -1.36
N PRO A 173 27.15 -0.57 -0.96
CA PRO A 173 27.15 -0.14 0.43
C PRO A 173 25.77 -0.05 1.09
N ILE A 174 25.71 -0.41 2.38
CA ILE A 174 24.59 -0.11 3.31
C ILE A 174 25.13 0.79 4.43
N ARG A 175 24.42 1.87 4.77
CA ARG A 175 24.71 2.73 5.93
C ARG A 175 23.77 2.34 7.08
N VAL A 176 24.33 1.96 8.22
CA VAL A 176 23.59 1.80 9.49
C VAL A 176 24.00 2.96 10.40
N PHE A 177 23.05 3.70 10.95
CA PHE A 177 23.29 4.75 11.95
C PHE A 177 23.18 4.13 13.35
N ARG A 178 24.26 4.13 14.14
CA ARG A 178 24.18 3.89 15.59
C ARG A 178 24.23 5.23 16.32
N ARG A 179 23.28 5.45 17.23
CA ARG A 179 23.30 6.56 18.19
C ARG A 179 24.24 6.20 19.34
N GLU A 180 25.17 7.10 19.70
CA GLU A 180 26.17 6.90 20.76
C GLU A 180 25.50 6.51 22.09
N MET A 181 25.98 5.43 22.73
CA MET A 181 25.60 5.09 24.10
C MET A 181 26.54 5.80 25.08
N GLY A 182 25.96 6.72 25.85
CA GLY A 182 26.57 7.31 27.03
C GLY A 182 26.77 6.28 28.15
N ARG A 183 27.76 6.57 28.97
CA ARG A 183 28.35 5.77 30.04
C ARG A 183 27.34 5.44 31.16
N GLU A 184 27.46 4.22 31.71
CA GLU A 184 26.63 3.62 32.76
C GLU A 184 26.48 4.49 34.02
N GLY A 185 25.27 4.50 34.57
CA GLY A 185 24.99 5.00 35.90
C GLY A 185 23.50 5.15 36.19
N GLU A 186 23.01 4.29 37.09
CA GLU A 186 21.78 4.40 37.88
C GLU A 186 20.48 3.80 37.34
N ARG A 187 19.93 2.96 38.22
CA ARG A 187 18.72 2.15 38.14
C ARG A 187 17.50 3.05 38.26
N GLY A 188 16.88 3.39 37.13
CA GLY A 188 15.58 4.06 37.05
C GLY A 188 14.61 3.18 36.27
N ASP A 189 13.35 3.18 36.69
CA ASP A 189 12.25 2.41 36.09
C ASP A 189 12.21 2.54 34.56
N CYS A 190 12.14 1.40 33.86
CA CYS A 190 11.98 1.37 32.40
C CYS A 190 10.53 1.72 32.03
N GLU A 191 10.20 3.01 32.03
CA GLU A 191 9.12 3.51 31.17
C GLU A 191 9.62 3.49 29.72
N GLU A 192 8.98 2.66 28.90
CA GLU A 192 9.29 2.44 27.49
C GLU A 192 8.95 3.70 26.66
N GLU A 193 9.87 4.66 26.57
CA GLU A 193 9.71 5.79 25.64
C GLU A 193 10.02 5.34 24.20
N GLY A 194 9.02 4.83 23.50
CA GLY A 194 9.09 4.67 22.06
C GLY A 194 9.32 6.02 21.38
N LEU A 195 10.47 6.19 20.69
CA LEU A 195 10.77 7.41 19.94
C LEU A 195 9.97 7.47 18.62
N MET A 196 9.40 8.64 18.30
CA MET A 196 8.83 8.91 16.98
C MET A 196 9.90 8.88 15.89
N ALA A 197 9.53 8.37 14.72
CA ALA A 197 10.37 8.45 13.52
C ALA A 197 10.72 9.91 13.17
N THR A 198 11.94 10.14 12.69
CA THR A 198 12.44 11.45 12.26
C THR A 198 12.53 11.61 10.74
N ASP A 199 12.17 10.58 9.97
CA ASP A 199 12.13 10.59 8.52
C ASP A 199 11.00 9.66 8.03
N PHE A 200 10.58 9.84 6.77
CA PHE A 200 9.57 9.02 6.13
C PHE A 200 10.08 7.62 5.80
N PHE A 201 9.15 6.65 5.72
CA PHE A 201 9.46 5.30 5.28
C PHE A 201 9.61 5.27 3.76
N TRP A 202 10.84 5.14 3.25
CA TRP A 202 11.07 5.03 1.81
C TRP A 202 10.89 3.59 1.32
N SER A 203 9.98 3.40 0.36
CA SER A 203 9.80 2.13 -0.34
C SER A 203 10.35 2.20 -1.76
N TYR A 204 11.02 1.11 -2.17
CA TYR A 204 11.55 0.91 -3.52
C TYR A 204 10.68 -0.05 -4.36
N THR A 205 9.59 -0.55 -3.77
CA THR A 205 8.62 -1.39 -4.47
C THR A 205 7.46 -0.56 -4.97
N ASP A 206 6.77 -1.05 -6.00
CA ASP A 206 5.48 -0.50 -6.40
C ASP A 206 4.48 -0.50 -5.23
N GLU A 207 3.48 0.36 -5.32
CA GLU A 207 2.37 0.38 -4.37
C GLU A 207 1.61 -0.97 -4.42
N PRO A 208 1.17 -1.50 -3.26
CA PRO A 208 0.68 -2.86 -3.15
C PRO A 208 -0.66 -3.09 -3.89
N HIS A 209 -1.46 -2.05 -4.10
CA HIS A 209 -2.78 -2.12 -4.71
C HIS A 209 -2.73 -2.45 -6.20
N ALA A 210 -1.81 -1.88 -6.99
CA ALA A 210 -1.66 -2.23 -8.40
C ALA A 210 -1.32 -3.70 -8.60
N THR A 211 -0.39 -4.23 -7.79
CA THR A 211 0.01 -5.64 -7.83
C THR A 211 -1.13 -6.54 -7.40
N ARG A 212 -1.76 -6.25 -6.25
CA ARG A 212 -2.88 -7.02 -5.72
C ARG A 212 -4.09 -7.01 -6.66
N ARG A 213 -4.44 -5.87 -7.24
CA ARG A 213 -5.48 -5.73 -8.27
C ARG A 213 -5.23 -6.66 -9.46
N LYS A 214 -4.00 -6.72 -9.99
CA LYS A 214 -3.64 -7.60 -11.11
C LYS A 214 -3.81 -9.07 -10.73
N GLN A 215 -3.33 -9.47 -9.56
CA GLN A 215 -3.43 -10.84 -9.05
C GLN A 215 -4.90 -11.26 -8.84
N ILE A 216 -5.69 -10.40 -8.19
CA ILE A 216 -7.10 -10.63 -7.93
C ILE A 216 -7.88 -10.73 -9.26
N LEU A 217 -7.67 -9.84 -10.23
CA LEU A 217 -8.37 -9.92 -11.52
C LEU A 217 -7.98 -11.14 -12.35
N ALA A 218 -6.76 -11.66 -12.19
CA ALA A 218 -6.33 -12.88 -12.85
C ALA A 218 -6.99 -14.12 -12.25
N LYS A 219 -7.10 -14.18 -10.91
CA LYS A 219 -7.68 -15.32 -10.19
C LYS A 219 -9.21 -15.30 -10.13
N TYR A 220 -9.79 -14.11 -10.01
CA TYR A 220 -11.22 -13.86 -9.81
C TYR A 220 -11.78 -12.87 -10.84
N PRO A 221 -11.87 -13.28 -12.13
CA PRO A 221 -12.34 -12.39 -13.19
C PRO A 221 -13.77 -11.89 -12.98
N GLN A 222 -14.60 -12.60 -12.20
CA GLN A 222 -15.97 -12.18 -11.85
C GLN A 222 -16.03 -10.85 -11.07
N ILE A 223 -14.94 -10.40 -10.44
CA ILE A 223 -14.88 -9.07 -9.81
C ILE A 223 -15.14 -7.95 -10.83
N ARG A 224 -14.88 -8.19 -12.13
CA ARG A 224 -15.23 -7.25 -13.21
C ARG A 224 -16.71 -6.90 -13.26
N GLU A 225 -17.59 -7.79 -12.80
CA GLU A 225 -19.04 -7.54 -12.73
C GLU A 225 -19.43 -6.52 -11.65
N LEU A 226 -18.52 -6.19 -10.73
CA LEU A 226 -18.72 -5.20 -9.68
C LEU A 226 -18.33 -3.78 -10.09
N PHE A 227 -17.72 -3.60 -11.27
CA PHE A 227 -17.29 -2.27 -11.72
C PHE A 227 -18.47 -1.40 -12.17
N GLY A 228 -18.26 -0.09 -12.09
CA GLY A 228 -19.18 0.93 -12.59
C GLY A 228 -20.02 1.57 -11.49
N PRO A 229 -21.01 2.38 -11.86
CA PRO A 229 -21.93 2.99 -10.92
C PRO A 229 -22.76 1.97 -10.16
N ASP A 230 -23.27 2.33 -8.98
CA ASP A 230 -23.99 1.40 -8.12
C ASP A 230 -25.52 1.43 -8.23
N PRO A 231 -26.04 0.24 -8.52
CA PRO A 231 -27.36 -0.24 -8.20
C PRO A 231 -27.99 -0.07 -6.83
N TRP A 232 -27.26 0.15 -5.73
CA TRP A 232 -27.66 -0.35 -4.40
C TRP A 232 -27.10 0.50 -3.24
N ALA A 233 -27.52 1.77 -3.16
CA ALA A 233 -27.49 2.53 -1.92
C ALA A 233 -28.66 2.06 -1.02
N PHE A 234 -28.35 1.18 -0.07
CA PHE A 234 -29.16 0.88 1.12
C PHE A 234 -30.67 0.59 0.89
N ILE A 235 -31.03 -0.67 0.53
CA ILE A 235 -32.19 -1.45 1.04
C ILE A 235 -32.34 -2.73 0.23
N LYS A 236 -32.24 -3.90 0.91
CA LYS A 236 -32.69 -5.27 0.56
C LYS A 236 -31.77 -6.22 -0.23
N ALA A 237 -30.99 -6.98 0.53
CA ALA A 237 -30.69 -8.37 0.19
C ALA A 237 -31.99 -9.21 0.18
N GLN A 238 -32.32 -9.83 -0.95
CA GLN A 238 -32.63 -11.26 -1.10
C GLN A 238 -33.21 -11.55 -2.49
N ASN A 239 -32.77 -12.68 -3.05
CA ASN A 239 -33.21 -13.35 -4.29
C ASN A 239 -32.72 -12.79 -5.64
N ARG A 240 -31.56 -13.30 -6.07
CA ARG A 240 -31.15 -13.31 -7.48
C ARG A 240 -31.25 -14.72 -8.06
N LYS A 241 -32.30 -14.97 -8.86
CA LYS A 241 -32.24 -15.89 -10.01
C LYS A 241 -32.68 -15.13 -11.26
N LYS A 242 -31.83 -15.20 -12.29
CA LYS A 242 -31.94 -14.76 -13.70
C LYS A 242 -33.19 -13.93 -14.05
N LYS A 243 -33.05 -12.60 -14.16
CA LYS A 243 -34.06 -11.69 -14.72
C LYS A 243 -33.62 -11.10 -16.07
N PRO A 244 -34.56 -10.80 -16.99
CA PRO A 244 -34.27 -10.24 -18.32
C PRO A 244 -33.82 -8.77 -18.30
N LEU A 245 -33.07 -8.35 -19.33
CA LEU A 245 -32.36 -7.06 -19.44
C LEU A 245 -33.22 -5.79 -19.22
N LYS A 246 -34.51 -5.82 -19.58
CA LYS A 246 -35.43 -4.69 -19.33
C LYS A 246 -35.78 -4.49 -17.86
N ALA A 247 -35.66 -5.53 -17.02
CA ALA A 247 -35.83 -5.42 -15.58
C ALA A 247 -34.57 -4.86 -14.89
N VAL A 248 -33.39 -5.05 -15.48
CA VAL A 248 -32.11 -4.50 -15.01
C VAL A 248 -32.07 -2.98 -15.17
N GLN A 249 -32.48 -2.45 -16.34
CA GLN A 249 -32.56 -0.98 -16.56
C GLN A 249 -33.58 -0.25 -15.68
N ARG A 250 -34.63 -0.95 -15.23
CA ARG A 250 -35.63 -0.38 -14.32
C ARG A 250 -35.12 -0.38 -12.88
N GLU A 251 -34.41 -1.42 -12.46
CA GLU A 251 -33.71 -1.46 -11.16
C GLU A 251 -32.54 -0.45 -11.11
N GLU A 252 -31.84 -0.18 -12.22
CA GLU A 252 -30.79 0.86 -12.31
C GLU A 252 -31.31 2.29 -12.03
N LYS A 253 -32.49 2.65 -12.57
CA LYS A 253 -33.09 3.99 -12.38
C LYS A 253 -33.61 4.25 -10.96
N GLU A 254 -34.16 3.25 -10.30
CA GLU A 254 -34.72 3.39 -8.94
C GLU A 254 -33.63 3.64 -7.88
N LEU A 255 -32.36 3.36 -8.21
CA LEU A 255 -31.26 3.34 -7.24
C LEU A 255 -30.18 4.43 -7.45
N GLU A 256 -29.99 4.92 -8.68
CA GLU A 256 -29.43 6.27 -8.88
C GLU A 256 -30.24 7.31 -8.10
N TYR A 257 -31.56 7.09 -8.02
CA TYR A 257 -32.48 7.91 -7.25
C TYR A 257 -32.21 7.85 -5.73
N ALA A 258 -31.78 6.70 -5.18
CA ALA A 258 -31.53 6.55 -3.75
C ALA A 258 -30.28 7.32 -3.27
N LEU A 259 -29.16 7.22 -4.01
CA LEU A 259 -27.96 8.03 -3.78
C LEU A 259 -28.29 9.52 -3.88
N CYS A 260 -28.96 9.91 -4.98
CA CYS A 260 -29.38 11.29 -5.18
C CYS A 260 -30.28 11.74 -4.04
N LEU A 261 -31.25 10.93 -3.60
CA LEU A 261 -32.17 11.25 -2.52
C LEU A 261 -31.43 11.45 -1.20
N GLN A 262 -30.46 10.60 -0.87
CA GLN A 262 -29.63 10.74 0.32
C GLN A 262 -28.79 12.04 0.30
N ILE A 263 -28.13 12.34 -0.82
CA ILE A 263 -27.38 13.60 -0.99
C ILE A 263 -28.32 14.81 -0.89
N ASN A 264 -29.46 14.78 -1.59
CA ASN A 264 -30.46 15.83 -1.55
C ASN A 264 -30.99 16.04 -0.12
N ALA A 265 -31.34 14.97 0.58
CA ALA A 265 -31.79 15.05 1.96
C ALA A 265 -30.72 15.67 2.88
N ALA A 266 -29.46 15.21 2.78
CA ALA A 266 -28.37 15.74 3.59
C ALA A 266 -28.10 17.23 3.30
N VAL A 267 -28.10 17.65 2.03
CA VAL A 267 -27.95 19.06 1.62
C VAL A 267 -29.10 19.90 2.17
N LEU A 268 -30.35 19.51 1.94
CA LEU A 268 -31.51 20.26 2.37
C LEU A 268 -31.59 20.37 3.90
N ILE A 269 -31.32 19.27 4.62
CA ILE A 269 -31.29 19.27 6.08
C ILE A 269 -30.19 20.19 6.60
N GLN A 270 -29.00 20.20 5.96
CA GLN A 270 -27.93 21.10 6.41
C GLN A 270 -28.24 22.56 6.17
N LEU A 271 -28.73 22.90 4.99
CA LEU A 271 -29.10 24.27 4.67
C LEU A 271 -30.26 24.73 5.55
N TRP A 272 -31.28 23.89 5.77
CA TRP A 272 -32.37 24.19 6.69
C TRP A 272 -31.86 24.43 8.12
N THR A 273 -30.97 23.57 8.62
CA THR A 273 -30.39 23.73 9.97
C THR A 273 -29.60 25.03 10.09
N ALA A 274 -28.86 25.41 9.04
CA ALA A 274 -28.17 26.70 8.99
C ALA A 274 -29.13 27.88 9.11
N THR A 275 -30.25 27.85 8.38
CA THR A 275 -31.28 28.92 8.47
C THR A 275 -31.96 28.93 9.84
N TYR A 276 -32.22 27.78 10.45
CA TYR A 276 -32.82 27.66 11.77
C TYR A 276 -31.92 28.22 12.89
N LEU A 277 -30.60 28.16 12.73
CA LEU A 277 -29.63 28.64 13.71
C LEU A 277 -29.24 30.13 13.54
N CYS A 278 -29.89 30.89 12.64
CA CYS A 278 -29.52 32.27 12.31
C CYS A 278 -29.44 33.21 13.54
N SER A 279 -30.32 33.01 14.52
CA SER A 279 -30.39 33.82 15.76
C SER A 279 -29.84 33.11 17.00
N ALA A 280 -29.31 31.89 16.85
CA ALA A 280 -28.81 31.09 17.97
C ALA A 280 -27.56 31.69 18.63
N SER A 281 -27.25 31.24 19.86
CA SER A 281 -25.97 31.53 20.52
C SER A 281 -24.83 30.74 19.88
N TRP A 282 -23.61 31.26 19.95
CA TRP A 282 -22.43 30.58 19.41
C TRP A 282 -22.21 29.19 20.03
N LEU A 283 -22.48 29.02 21.32
CA LEU A 283 -22.38 27.72 21.99
C LEU A 283 -23.38 26.71 21.41
N LYS A 284 -24.62 27.14 21.14
CA LYS A 284 -25.63 26.29 20.49
C LYS A 284 -25.19 25.93 19.07
N ILE A 285 -24.69 26.90 18.30
CA ILE A 285 -24.17 26.66 16.94
C ILE A 285 -23.04 25.62 16.96
N LEU A 286 -22.05 25.78 17.85
CA LEU A 286 -20.92 24.86 17.94
C LEU A 286 -21.36 23.45 18.37
N THR A 287 -22.29 23.36 19.32
CA THR A 287 -22.83 22.06 19.78
C THR A 287 -23.57 21.35 18.67
N VAL A 288 -24.46 22.04 17.94
CA VAL A 288 -25.18 21.44 16.81
C VAL A 288 -24.23 21.12 15.65
N ALA A 289 -23.25 21.98 15.37
CA ALA A 289 -22.23 21.74 14.35
C ALA A 289 -21.43 20.46 14.63
N TYR A 290 -21.04 20.21 15.88
CA TYR A 290 -20.28 19.00 16.24
C TYR A 290 -21.13 17.73 16.27
N PHE A 291 -22.28 17.74 16.96
CA PHE A 291 -23.07 16.51 17.18
C PHE A 291 -24.04 16.16 16.05
N PHE A 292 -24.29 17.09 15.13
CA PHE A 292 -25.24 16.89 14.04
C PHE A 292 -24.65 17.30 12.68
N GLY A 293 -24.23 18.57 12.56
CA GLY A 293 -23.73 19.11 11.30
C GLY A 293 -22.50 18.36 10.76
N SER A 294 -21.59 17.94 11.64
CA SER A 294 -20.36 17.22 11.29
C SER A 294 -20.66 15.86 10.67
N PHE A 295 -21.64 15.11 11.20
CA PHE A 295 -22.03 13.82 10.61
C PHE A 295 -22.57 14.01 9.18
N LEU A 296 -23.38 15.03 8.95
CA LEU A 296 -23.93 15.34 7.63
C LEU A 296 -22.86 15.83 6.66
N ASN A 297 -22.00 16.77 7.08
CA ASN A 297 -20.92 17.28 6.22
C ASN A 297 -19.91 16.18 5.90
N HIS A 298 -19.60 15.29 6.84
CA HIS A 298 -18.70 14.18 6.60
C HIS A 298 -19.32 13.13 5.66
N ASN A 299 -20.63 12.88 5.78
CA ASN A 299 -21.37 12.08 4.80
C ASN A 299 -21.28 12.71 3.39
N LEU A 300 -21.50 14.02 3.26
CA LEU A 300 -21.42 14.73 1.99
C LEU A 300 -20.00 14.77 1.41
N PHE A 301 -18.98 14.92 2.25
CA PHE A 301 -17.58 14.85 1.83
C PHE A 301 -17.26 13.51 1.18
N LEU A 302 -17.75 12.42 1.79
CA LEU A 302 -17.56 11.08 1.26
C LEU A 302 -18.49 10.75 0.08
N ALA A 303 -19.62 11.44 -0.05
CA ALA A 303 -20.42 11.40 -1.27
C ALA A 303 -19.64 12.05 -2.43
N ILE A 304 -19.01 13.21 -2.19
CA ILE A 304 -18.13 13.88 -3.16
C ILE A 304 -16.94 12.96 -3.52
N HIS A 305 -16.39 12.23 -2.55
CA HIS A 305 -15.39 11.20 -2.81
C HIS A 305 -15.88 10.15 -3.81
N GLU A 306 -17.04 9.52 -3.60
CA GLU A 306 -17.60 8.55 -4.54
C GLU A 306 -17.87 9.16 -5.93
N LEU A 307 -18.41 10.39 -5.96
CA LEU A 307 -18.69 11.11 -7.21
C LEU A 307 -17.43 11.44 -7.99
N SER A 308 -16.30 11.64 -7.31
CA SER A 308 -15.00 11.89 -7.95
C SER A 308 -14.52 10.72 -8.81
N HIS A 309 -14.95 9.50 -8.47
CA HIS A 309 -14.69 8.27 -9.22
C HIS A 309 -15.72 8.01 -10.33
N ASN A 310 -16.72 8.89 -10.48
CA ASN A 310 -17.87 8.74 -11.38
C ASN A 310 -18.74 7.50 -11.05
N LEU A 311 -18.97 7.25 -9.76
CA LEU A 311 -19.70 6.06 -9.29
C LEU A 311 -21.22 6.30 -9.13
N ALA A 312 -21.71 7.51 -9.36
CA ALA A 312 -23.15 7.78 -9.39
C ALA A 312 -23.74 7.62 -10.80
N PHE A 313 -23.06 8.16 -11.81
CA PHE A 313 -23.52 8.14 -13.19
C PHE A 313 -22.41 7.68 -14.14
N LEU A 314 -22.78 7.01 -15.23
CA LEU A 314 -21.84 6.69 -16.31
C LEU A 314 -21.27 7.95 -16.99
N THR A 315 -22.03 9.05 -17.00
CA THR A 315 -21.63 10.31 -17.61
C THR A 315 -20.87 11.17 -16.59
N PRO A 316 -19.57 11.48 -16.79
CA PRO A 316 -18.78 12.23 -15.81
C PRO A 316 -19.33 13.63 -15.48
N CYS A 317 -19.96 14.29 -16.45
CA CYS A 317 -20.55 15.61 -16.28
C CYS A 317 -21.64 15.62 -15.17
N TYR A 318 -22.48 14.59 -15.10
CA TYR A 318 -23.55 14.51 -14.10
C TYR A 318 -23.00 14.31 -12.69
N ASN A 319 -21.91 13.52 -12.55
CA ASN A 319 -21.23 13.37 -11.27
C ASN A 319 -20.63 14.70 -10.79
N ARG A 320 -20.07 15.51 -11.70
CA ARG A 320 -19.54 16.84 -11.36
C ARG A 320 -20.65 17.78 -10.88
N TRP A 321 -21.78 17.84 -11.58
CA TRP A 321 -22.91 18.65 -11.15
C TRP A 321 -23.47 18.22 -9.79
N LEU A 322 -23.70 16.92 -9.59
CA LEU A 322 -24.13 16.38 -8.30
C LEU A 322 -23.08 16.63 -7.21
N GLY A 323 -21.80 16.56 -7.55
CA GLY A 323 -20.69 16.85 -6.63
C GLY A 323 -20.64 18.32 -6.22
N ILE A 324 -20.90 19.27 -7.13
CA ILE A 324 -21.02 20.70 -6.81
C ILE A 324 -22.25 20.94 -5.92
N PHE A 325 -23.35 20.27 -6.20
CA PHE A 325 -24.56 20.35 -5.36
C PHE A 325 -24.32 19.81 -3.95
N ALA A 326 -23.68 18.64 -3.82
CA ALA A 326 -23.28 18.07 -2.53
C ALA A 326 -22.31 18.97 -1.75
N ASN A 327 -21.56 19.83 -2.45
CA ASN A 327 -20.60 20.77 -1.87
C ASN A 327 -21.29 21.98 -1.19
N LEU A 328 -22.50 22.37 -1.59
CA LEU A 328 -23.13 23.61 -1.13
C LEU A 328 -23.08 23.83 0.40
N PRO A 329 -23.45 22.86 1.26
CA PRO A 329 -23.42 23.02 2.72
C PRO A 329 -22.02 22.87 3.34
N ILE A 330 -20.97 22.58 2.56
CA ILE A 330 -19.59 22.51 3.04
C ILE A 330 -19.02 23.93 3.28
N GLY A 331 -19.50 24.93 2.53
CA GLY A 331 -19.11 26.34 2.68
C GLY A 331 -17.78 26.73 2.02
N VAL A 332 -17.12 25.81 1.30
CA VAL A 332 -15.89 26.07 0.54
C VAL A 332 -15.87 25.24 -0.74
N PRO A 333 -15.41 25.78 -1.89
CA PRO A 333 -15.55 25.13 -3.21
C PRO A 333 -14.50 24.02 -3.43
N MET A 334 -14.69 22.87 -2.79
CA MET A 334 -13.70 21.78 -2.80
C MET A 334 -13.94 20.71 -3.87
N SER A 335 -15.18 20.44 -4.28
CA SER A 335 -15.59 19.22 -5.01
C SER A 335 -14.77 18.91 -6.27
N ILE A 336 -14.62 19.88 -7.17
CA ILE A 336 -13.88 19.70 -8.42
C ILE A 336 -12.37 19.58 -8.17
N THR A 337 -11.83 20.41 -7.28
CA THR A 337 -10.40 20.41 -6.94
C THR A 337 -10.01 19.11 -6.25
N PHE A 338 -10.85 18.65 -5.31
CA PHE A 338 -10.70 17.38 -4.62
C PHE A 338 -10.59 16.24 -5.62
N GLN A 339 -11.51 16.14 -6.59
CA GLN A 339 -11.45 15.10 -7.64
C GLN A 339 -10.10 15.06 -8.35
N LYS A 340 -9.49 16.20 -8.66
CA LYS A 340 -8.19 16.25 -9.36
C LYS A 340 -7.04 15.68 -8.54
N TYR A 341 -6.93 16.05 -7.26
CA TYR A 341 -5.84 15.58 -6.41
C TYR A 341 -6.09 14.15 -5.91
N HIS A 342 -7.33 13.82 -5.58
CA HIS A 342 -7.73 12.49 -5.10
C HIS A 342 -7.48 11.38 -6.13
N LEU A 343 -7.83 11.61 -7.41
CA LEU A 343 -7.53 10.64 -8.46
C LEU A 343 -6.02 10.48 -8.71
N GLU A 344 -5.23 11.52 -8.43
CA GLU A 344 -3.77 11.45 -8.52
C GLU A 344 -3.20 10.64 -7.36
N HIS A 345 -3.72 10.82 -6.15
CA HIS A 345 -3.40 10.03 -4.96
C HIS A 345 -3.62 8.52 -5.22
N HIS A 346 -4.78 8.12 -5.73
CA HIS A 346 -5.02 6.70 -6.08
C HIS A 346 -4.08 6.14 -7.14
N ARG A 347 -3.57 6.99 -8.04
CA ARG A 347 -2.70 6.56 -9.14
C ARG A 347 -1.22 6.53 -8.75
N PHE A 348 -0.82 7.42 -7.84
CA PHE A 348 0.56 7.68 -7.47
C PHE A 348 0.74 7.73 -5.95
N GLN A 349 0.05 6.86 -5.24
CA GLN A 349 0.07 6.77 -3.78
C GLN A 349 1.51 6.67 -3.27
N GLY A 350 1.88 7.53 -2.33
CA GLY A 350 3.23 7.53 -1.76
C GLY A 350 4.28 8.22 -2.63
N VAL A 351 3.99 8.63 -3.87
CA VAL A 351 5.02 9.20 -4.75
C VAL A 351 5.36 10.63 -4.34
N ASP A 352 6.63 10.85 -3.98
CA ASP A 352 7.11 12.12 -3.46
C ASP A 352 6.95 13.25 -4.49
N GLY A 353 6.44 14.39 -4.02
CA GLY A 353 6.10 15.55 -4.87
C GLY A 353 4.87 15.38 -5.75
N ILE A 354 4.19 14.23 -5.73
CA ILE A 354 2.94 14.00 -6.48
C ILE A 354 1.76 13.80 -5.55
N ASP A 355 1.89 12.88 -4.60
CA ASP A 355 0.86 12.59 -3.60
C ASP A 355 0.85 13.68 -2.53
N MET A 356 -0.15 14.57 -2.60
CA MET A 356 -0.27 15.70 -1.68
C MET A 356 -0.91 15.31 -0.33
N ASP A 357 -1.31 14.05 -0.14
CA ASP A 357 -1.85 13.59 1.13
C ASP A 357 -0.76 13.39 2.19
N ILE A 358 0.51 13.29 1.76
CA ILE A 358 1.66 13.09 2.63
C ILE A 358 2.10 14.46 3.19
N PRO A 359 2.34 14.57 4.51
CA PRO A 359 2.91 15.77 5.10
C PRO A 359 4.28 16.13 4.51
N THR A 360 4.60 17.41 4.52
CA THR A 360 5.95 17.92 4.27
C THR A 360 6.89 17.58 5.41
N TYR A 361 8.19 17.64 5.15
CA TYR A 361 9.20 17.58 6.22
C TYR A 361 9.00 18.67 7.27
N ALA A 362 8.63 19.89 6.88
CA ALA A 362 8.41 20.99 7.82
C ALA A 362 7.21 20.71 8.75
N GLU A 363 6.07 20.28 8.18
CA GLU A 363 4.91 19.84 8.96
C GLU A 363 5.28 18.68 9.89
N ALA A 364 6.00 17.67 9.39
CA ALA A 364 6.31 16.48 10.17
C ALA A 364 7.26 16.75 11.34
N HIS A 365 8.27 17.61 11.16
CA HIS A 365 9.17 18.00 12.24
C HIS A 365 8.50 18.89 13.30
N ALA A 366 7.40 19.57 12.96
CA ALA A 366 6.68 20.43 13.91
C ALA A 366 5.85 19.63 14.92
N ILE A 367 5.47 18.39 14.60
CA ILE A 367 4.58 17.56 15.43
C ILE A 367 5.40 16.52 16.19
N LYS A 368 5.54 16.71 17.51
CA LYS A 368 6.52 15.97 18.35
C LYS A 368 5.93 15.25 19.56
N ASN A 369 4.71 15.57 19.98
CA ASN A 369 4.13 15.07 21.22
C ASN A 369 2.59 15.07 21.14
N ALA A 370 1.92 14.52 22.17
CA ALA A 370 0.47 14.41 22.21
C ALA A 370 -0.24 15.76 21.97
N ILE A 371 0.24 16.86 22.54
CA ILE A 371 -0.37 18.20 22.37
C ILE A 371 -0.30 18.66 20.91
N THR A 372 0.90 18.65 20.33
CA THR A 372 1.10 19.03 18.91
C THR A 372 0.35 18.10 17.97
N LYS A 373 0.23 16.80 18.30
CA LYS A 373 -0.60 15.85 17.54
C LYS A 373 -2.09 16.13 17.67
N SER A 374 -2.59 16.51 18.84
CA SER A 374 -3.98 16.94 19.00
C SER A 374 -4.26 18.18 18.15
N ILE A 375 -3.36 19.16 18.12
CA ILE A 375 -3.47 20.34 17.25
C ILE A 375 -3.45 19.92 15.78
N TRP A 376 -2.54 19.01 15.40
CA TRP A 376 -2.47 18.45 14.06
C TRP A 376 -3.79 17.82 13.63
N VAL A 377 -4.40 16.99 14.49
CA VAL A 377 -5.68 16.34 14.22
C VAL A 377 -6.82 17.38 14.14
N ILE A 378 -6.86 18.38 15.02
CA ILE A 378 -7.86 19.47 14.95
C ILE A 378 -7.76 20.21 13.61
N LEU A 379 -6.54 20.50 13.15
CA LEU A 379 -6.29 21.29 11.94
C LEU A 379 -6.09 20.43 10.69
N GLN A 380 -6.33 19.11 10.78
CA GLN A 380 -6.03 18.15 9.73
C GLN A 380 -6.63 18.55 8.39
N LEU A 381 -7.90 18.99 8.39
CA LEU A 381 -8.59 19.43 7.19
C LEU A 381 -7.94 20.65 6.53
N PHE A 382 -7.37 21.57 7.32
CA PHE A 382 -6.64 22.72 6.76
C PHE A 382 -5.37 22.29 6.07
N PHE A 383 -4.60 21.36 6.66
CA PHE A 383 -3.41 20.85 6.01
C PHE A 383 -3.74 20.17 4.66
N TYR A 384 -4.80 19.35 4.61
CA TYR A 384 -5.26 18.75 3.35
C TYR A 384 -5.73 19.80 2.33
N ALA A 385 -6.45 20.83 2.76
CA ALA A 385 -6.97 21.86 1.87
C ALA A 385 -5.88 22.79 1.31
N PHE A 386 -4.93 23.20 2.16
CA PHE A 386 -3.95 24.23 1.81
C PHE A 386 -2.64 23.68 1.24
N ARG A 387 -2.16 22.51 1.69
CA ARG A 387 -0.88 21.95 1.21
C ARG A 387 -0.80 21.86 -0.32
N PRO A 388 -1.83 21.39 -1.05
CA PRO A 388 -1.78 21.33 -2.51
C PRO A 388 -1.64 22.71 -3.16
N LEU A 389 -2.18 23.77 -2.56
CA LEU A 389 -2.13 25.14 -3.08
C LEU A 389 -0.70 25.71 -3.05
N PHE A 390 0.12 25.28 -2.09
CA PHE A 390 1.48 25.79 -1.92
C PHE A 390 2.53 24.89 -2.57
N LEU A 391 2.36 23.57 -2.53
CA LEU A 391 3.39 22.64 -3.02
C LEU A 391 3.22 22.28 -4.49
N LYS A 392 1.98 22.11 -4.96
CA LYS A 392 1.70 21.66 -6.32
C LYS A 392 0.42 22.29 -6.87
N PRO A 393 0.36 23.64 -6.96
CA PRO A 393 -0.82 24.32 -7.46
C PRO A 393 -1.12 23.89 -8.89
N LYS A 394 -2.28 23.26 -9.09
CA LYS A 394 -2.80 22.94 -10.42
C LYS A 394 -3.52 24.16 -11.00
N LYS A 395 -3.35 24.36 -12.32
CA LYS A 395 -4.06 25.44 -13.04
C LYS A 395 -5.59 25.21 -12.94
N PRO A 396 -6.38 26.20 -12.49
CA PRO A 396 -7.84 26.09 -12.43
C PRO A 396 -8.40 26.04 -13.86
N GLY A 397 -9.34 25.13 -14.10
CA GLY A 397 -10.10 25.04 -15.33
C GLY A 397 -11.49 25.63 -15.16
N MET A 398 -12.31 25.53 -16.22
CA MET A 398 -13.68 26.07 -16.20
C MET A 398 -14.55 25.47 -15.10
N TRP A 399 -14.38 24.19 -14.77
CA TRP A 399 -15.16 23.54 -13.72
C TRP A 399 -14.82 24.09 -12.32
N GLU A 400 -13.56 24.42 -12.04
CA GLU A 400 -13.19 25.10 -10.79
C GLU A 400 -13.82 26.49 -10.67
N PHE A 401 -13.82 27.26 -11.76
CA PHE A 401 -14.47 28.57 -11.77
C PHE A 401 -15.98 28.46 -11.56
N ILE A 402 -16.64 27.48 -12.18
CA ILE A 402 -18.07 27.21 -11.98
C ILE A 402 -18.36 26.83 -10.52
N ASN A 403 -17.57 25.91 -9.94
CA ASN A 403 -17.73 25.50 -8.54
C ASN A 403 -17.51 26.68 -7.57
N LEU A 404 -16.48 27.49 -7.81
CA LEU A 404 -16.20 28.69 -7.03
C LEU A 404 -17.35 29.69 -7.12
N LEU A 405 -17.83 29.99 -8.32
CA LEU A 405 -18.91 30.95 -8.53
C LEU A 405 -20.19 30.51 -7.81
N ILE A 406 -20.60 29.25 -7.98
CA ILE A 406 -21.80 28.70 -7.35
C ILE A 406 -21.67 28.72 -5.82
N GLN A 407 -20.53 28.31 -5.27
CA GLN A 407 -20.31 28.31 -3.82
C GLN A 407 -20.34 29.73 -3.26
N VAL A 408 -19.61 30.68 -3.87
CA VAL A 408 -19.59 32.08 -3.43
C VAL A 408 -20.98 32.70 -3.52
N SER A 409 -21.75 32.42 -4.58
CA SER A 409 -23.15 32.87 -4.68
C SER A 409 -24.01 32.30 -3.56
N MET A 410 -23.89 31.00 -3.26
CA MET A 410 -24.64 30.36 -2.18
C MET A 410 -24.28 30.94 -0.80
N ASP A 411 -23.00 31.07 -0.50
CA ASP A 411 -22.51 31.62 0.77
C ASP A 411 -22.94 33.09 0.94
N SER A 412 -22.86 33.88 -0.14
CA SER A 412 -23.33 35.27 -0.16
C SER A 412 -24.84 35.37 0.08
N CYS A 413 -25.64 34.51 -0.56
CA CYS A 413 -27.08 34.42 -0.31
C CYS A 413 -27.37 34.05 1.14
N MET A 414 -26.63 33.08 1.71
CA MET A 414 -26.80 32.65 3.09
C MET A 414 -26.55 33.82 4.07
N VAL A 415 -25.46 34.57 3.86
CA VAL A 415 -25.13 35.74 4.69
C VAL A 415 -26.13 36.87 4.51
N TYR A 416 -26.56 37.15 3.28
CA TYR A 416 -27.50 38.23 2.99
C TYR A 416 -28.86 38.01 3.64
N PHE A 417 -29.42 36.79 3.57
CA PHE A 417 -30.76 36.50 4.07
C PHE A 417 -30.80 36.04 5.54
N TRP A 418 -29.78 35.30 6.02
CA TRP A 418 -29.78 34.71 7.38
C TRP A 418 -28.59 35.11 8.25
N GLY A 419 -27.66 35.91 7.72
CA GLY A 419 -26.53 36.46 8.46
C GLY A 419 -25.35 35.50 8.62
N TRP A 420 -24.26 36.06 9.16
CA TRP A 420 -22.97 35.36 9.32
C TRP A 420 -23.03 34.11 10.20
N LYS A 421 -23.96 34.04 11.15
CA LYS A 421 -24.12 32.88 12.04
C LYS A 421 -24.54 31.62 11.27
N SER A 422 -25.39 31.76 10.26
CA SER A 422 -25.83 30.65 9.43
C SER A 422 -24.70 30.12 8.55
N LEU A 423 -23.91 31.00 7.93
CA LEU A 423 -22.69 30.58 7.21
C LEU A 423 -21.65 29.96 8.16
N ALA A 424 -21.48 30.55 9.36
CA ALA A 424 -20.56 30.02 10.35
C ALA A 424 -20.93 28.60 10.80
N TYR A 425 -22.22 28.27 10.92
CA TYR A 425 -22.66 26.89 11.18
C TYR A 425 -22.16 25.91 10.10
N LEU A 426 -22.29 26.25 8.82
CA LEU A 426 -21.85 25.40 7.71
C LEU A 426 -20.33 25.18 7.73
N ILE A 427 -19.56 26.27 7.87
CA ILE A 427 -18.09 26.21 7.93
C ILE A 427 -17.61 25.48 9.20
N LEU A 428 -18.22 25.74 10.37
CA LEU A 428 -17.87 25.07 11.61
C LEU A 428 -18.19 23.57 11.55
N SER A 429 -19.30 23.17 10.94
CA SER A 429 -19.65 21.76 10.74
C SER A 429 -18.61 21.02 9.90
N THR A 430 -18.07 21.68 8.88
CA THR A 430 -16.95 21.15 8.08
C THR A 430 -15.66 21.05 8.90
N PHE A 431 -15.30 22.13 9.61
CA PHE A 431 -14.04 22.20 10.34
C PHE A 431 -13.98 21.22 11.51
N VAL A 432 -14.97 21.25 12.42
CA VAL A 432 -14.97 20.35 13.58
C VAL A 432 -15.23 18.91 13.17
N GLY A 433 -15.96 18.68 12.06
CA GLY A 433 -16.22 17.36 11.49
C GLY A 433 -15.04 16.74 10.72
N GLY A 434 -14.08 17.55 10.26
CA GLY A 434 -12.82 17.10 9.66
C GLY A 434 -11.65 17.02 10.64
N GLY A 435 -11.86 17.41 11.91
CA GLY A 435 -10.85 17.41 12.96
C GLY A 435 -11.00 16.25 13.95
N MET A 436 -11.13 16.55 15.25
CA MET A 436 -11.37 15.56 16.32
C MET A 436 -12.82 15.05 16.35
N HIS A 437 -13.34 14.56 15.22
CA HIS A 437 -14.66 13.94 15.12
C HIS A 437 -14.51 12.43 14.87
N PRO A 438 -15.38 11.55 15.41
CA PRO A 438 -15.27 10.10 15.23
C PRO A 438 -15.11 9.63 13.78
N MET A 439 -15.80 10.28 12.84
CA MET A 439 -15.70 9.92 11.41
C MET A 439 -14.36 10.34 10.80
N ALA A 440 -13.79 11.47 11.22
CA ALA A 440 -12.52 11.99 10.69
C ALA A 440 -11.30 11.11 10.97
N GLY A 441 -11.42 10.09 11.84
CA GLY A 441 -10.36 9.12 12.04
C GLY A 441 -10.01 8.33 10.76
N HIS A 442 -10.89 8.34 9.74
CA HIS A 442 -10.58 7.75 8.44
C HIS A 442 -9.32 8.36 7.81
N PHE A 443 -9.15 9.70 7.83
CA PHE A 443 -7.96 10.41 7.32
C PHE A 443 -6.63 9.90 7.90
N ILE A 444 -6.66 9.41 9.14
CA ILE A 444 -5.49 8.83 9.79
C ILE A 444 -5.40 7.33 9.50
N SER A 445 -6.52 6.62 9.66
CA SER A 445 -6.55 5.16 9.56
C SER A 445 -6.13 4.65 8.19
N GLU A 446 -6.43 5.41 7.14
CA GLU A 446 -6.32 4.98 5.76
C GLU A 446 -4.86 4.76 5.33
N HIS A 447 -3.96 5.70 5.64
CA HIS A 447 -2.60 5.71 5.09
C HIS A 447 -1.46 5.94 6.08
N TYR A 448 -1.74 6.07 7.38
CA TYR A 448 -0.67 6.11 8.38
C TYR A 448 -0.20 4.71 8.74
N VAL A 449 1.12 4.50 8.76
CA VAL A 449 1.78 3.23 9.07
C VAL A 449 1.80 3.03 10.58
N PHE A 450 0.80 2.33 11.11
CA PHE A 450 0.76 1.89 12.52
C PHE A 450 1.47 0.55 12.72
N ARG A 451 1.61 -0.25 11.66
CA ARG A 451 2.35 -1.52 11.66
C ARG A 451 3.36 -1.53 10.52
N PRO A 452 4.65 -1.78 10.80
CA PRO A 452 5.66 -1.90 9.76
C PRO A 452 5.24 -2.90 8.67
N GLY A 453 5.43 -2.52 7.40
CA GLY A 453 5.11 -3.37 6.25
C GLY A 453 3.67 -3.24 5.72
N GLN A 454 2.79 -2.45 6.35
CA GLN A 454 1.46 -2.16 5.82
C GLN A 454 1.21 -0.65 5.77
N GLU A 455 0.84 -0.16 4.59
CA GLU A 455 0.68 1.29 4.33
C GLU A 455 -0.76 1.72 4.12
N THR A 456 -1.68 0.78 3.98
CA THR A 456 -3.11 1.06 3.80
C THR A 456 -3.94 0.16 4.71
N TYR A 457 -4.95 0.71 5.39
CA TYR A 457 -5.80 -0.06 6.31
C TYR A 457 -7.27 0.11 5.97
N SER A 458 -8.01 -0.99 6.09
CA SER A 458 -9.48 -0.95 6.03
C SER A 458 -10.05 -0.80 7.45
N TYR A 459 -11.24 -0.22 7.52
CA TYR A 459 -12.10 -0.11 8.67
C TYR A 459 -13.40 -0.89 8.41
N TYR A 460 -13.73 -1.81 9.32
CA TYR A 460 -14.93 -2.65 9.27
C TYR A 460 -15.84 -2.41 10.48
N GLY A 461 -16.09 -1.13 10.79
CA GLY A 461 -16.97 -0.73 11.88
C GLY A 461 -18.29 -0.08 11.41
N PRO A 462 -19.17 0.26 12.36
CA PRO A 462 -20.54 0.69 12.07
C PRO A 462 -20.63 2.04 11.33
N LEU A 463 -19.62 2.91 11.48
CA LEU A 463 -19.60 4.22 10.80
C LEU A 463 -19.58 4.10 9.27
N ASN A 464 -19.24 2.93 8.70
CA ASN A 464 -19.35 2.66 7.26
C ASN A 464 -20.75 2.94 6.69
N LEU A 465 -21.78 2.77 7.52
CA LEU A 465 -23.15 3.11 7.16
C LEU A 465 -23.33 4.58 6.76
N MET A 466 -22.60 5.47 7.44
CA MET A 466 -22.69 6.93 7.24
C MET A 466 -21.60 7.47 6.31
N THR A 467 -20.66 6.62 5.89
CA THR A 467 -19.47 7.00 5.12
C THR A 467 -19.38 6.27 3.78
N TRP A 468 -20.53 5.92 3.19
CA TRP A 468 -20.61 5.26 1.88
C TRP A 468 -19.75 3.99 1.78
N SER A 469 -19.52 3.31 2.90
CA SER A 469 -18.62 2.14 2.99
C SER A 469 -17.18 2.39 2.55
N VAL A 470 -16.70 3.65 2.56
CA VAL A 470 -15.30 4.00 2.24
C VAL A 470 -14.29 3.27 3.13
N GLY A 471 -14.69 2.84 4.34
CA GLY A 471 -13.83 2.09 5.23
C GLY A 471 -13.36 0.75 4.65
N TYR A 472 -13.97 0.21 3.61
CA TYR A 472 -13.35 -0.86 2.80
C TYR A 472 -12.19 -0.29 1.94
N HIS A 473 -11.22 0.35 2.60
CA HIS A 473 -10.27 1.25 1.96
C HIS A 473 -9.19 0.53 1.16
N ASN A 474 -8.69 -0.62 1.64
CA ASN A 474 -7.81 -1.46 0.82
C ASN A 474 -8.51 -1.93 -0.45
N GLU A 475 -9.76 -2.39 -0.31
CA GLU A 475 -10.59 -2.84 -1.42
C GLU A 475 -10.87 -1.69 -2.40
N HIS A 476 -11.12 -0.49 -1.88
CA HIS A 476 -11.30 0.73 -2.65
C HIS A 476 -10.03 1.08 -3.44
N HIS A 477 -8.86 1.12 -2.81
CA HIS A 477 -7.61 1.40 -3.50
C HIS A 477 -7.24 0.33 -4.53
N ASP A 478 -7.58 -0.93 -4.26
CA ASP A 478 -7.44 -2.01 -5.25
C ASP A 478 -8.42 -1.82 -6.41
N PHE A 479 -9.62 -1.31 -6.17
CA PHE A 479 -10.66 -1.18 -7.18
C PHE A 479 -11.46 0.15 -7.07
N PRO A 480 -10.87 1.32 -7.39
CA PRO A 480 -11.52 2.63 -7.20
C PRO A 480 -12.70 2.89 -8.14
N ARG A 481 -13.04 1.91 -8.99
CA ARG A 481 -14.19 1.94 -9.90
C ARG A 481 -15.30 0.97 -9.48
N ILE A 482 -15.18 0.36 -8.31
CA ILE A 482 -16.24 -0.38 -7.64
C ILE A 482 -16.82 0.57 -6.59
N SER A 483 -18.14 0.71 -6.58
CA SER A 483 -18.83 1.55 -5.61
C SER A 483 -18.68 1.04 -4.18
N GLY A 484 -18.67 1.97 -3.22
CA GLY A 484 -18.54 1.66 -1.79
C GLY A 484 -19.48 0.56 -1.30
N SER A 485 -20.75 0.63 -1.69
CA SER A 485 -21.78 -0.38 -1.41
C SER A 485 -21.47 -1.80 -1.89
N ARG A 486 -20.56 -1.99 -2.85
CA ARG A 486 -20.13 -3.29 -3.38
C ARG A 486 -18.72 -3.68 -2.97
N LEU A 487 -17.97 -2.80 -2.30
CA LEU A 487 -16.60 -3.12 -1.86
C LEU A 487 -16.55 -4.33 -0.92
N HIS A 488 -17.58 -4.54 -0.09
CA HIS A 488 -17.67 -5.75 0.75
C HIS A 488 -17.60 -7.05 -0.06
N LYS A 489 -18.16 -7.07 -1.28
CA LYS A 489 -18.16 -8.25 -2.16
C LYS A 489 -16.76 -8.56 -2.69
N VAL A 490 -15.89 -7.56 -2.83
CA VAL A 490 -14.49 -7.77 -3.24
C VAL A 490 -13.80 -8.65 -2.18
N LYS A 491 -13.99 -8.30 -0.90
CA LYS A 491 -13.46 -9.07 0.22
C LYS A 491 -14.08 -10.47 0.32
N GLU A 492 -15.39 -10.60 0.05
CA GLU A 492 -16.06 -11.92 0.05
C GLU A 492 -15.56 -12.84 -1.06
N ILE A 493 -15.26 -12.30 -2.26
CA ILE A 493 -14.80 -13.08 -3.41
C ILE A 493 -13.31 -13.46 -3.29
N ALA A 494 -12.48 -12.54 -2.78
CA ALA A 494 -11.03 -12.69 -2.70
C ALA A 494 -10.50 -12.53 -1.25
N PRO A 495 -11.02 -13.28 -0.26
CA PRO A 495 -10.75 -13.05 1.15
C PRO A 495 -9.28 -13.22 1.53
N GLU A 496 -8.55 -14.11 0.89
CA GLU A 496 -7.15 -14.42 1.21
C GLU A 496 -6.21 -13.23 1.00
N TYR A 497 -6.60 -12.26 0.18
CA TYR A 497 -5.84 -11.04 -0.07
C TYR A 497 -6.03 -9.98 1.03
N TYR A 498 -7.06 -10.13 1.88
CA TYR A 498 -7.44 -9.14 2.89
C TYR A 498 -7.42 -9.70 4.33
N MET A 499 -7.56 -11.01 4.52
CA MET A 499 -7.62 -11.64 5.85
C MET A 499 -6.36 -11.42 6.70
N ASN A 500 -5.19 -11.36 6.06
CA ASN A 500 -3.91 -11.15 6.75
C ASN A 500 -3.54 -9.67 6.90
N LEU A 501 -4.36 -8.75 6.37
CA LEU A 501 -4.13 -7.32 6.53
C LEU A 501 -4.72 -6.83 7.86
N SER A 502 -3.97 -5.98 8.54
CA SER A 502 -4.46 -5.28 9.73
C SER A 502 -5.61 -4.35 9.36
N SER A 503 -6.64 -4.30 10.19
CA SER A 503 -7.82 -3.44 9.98
C SER A 503 -8.37 -2.92 11.31
N TYR A 504 -9.14 -1.84 11.23
CA TYR A 504 -9.72 -1.17 12.37
C TYR A 504 -11.21 -1.46 12.54
N ARG A 505 -11.70 -1.33 13.77
CA ARG A 505 -13.14 -1.39 14.10
C ARG A 505 -13.69 -0.10 14.70
N SER A 506 -12.81 0.85 15.06
CA SER A 506 -13.18 2.15 15.62
C SER A 506 -12.22 3.23 15.12
N TRP A 507 -12.75 4.24 14.42
CA TRP A 507 -11.95 5.40 14.00
C TRP A 507 -11.61 6.34 15.16
N SER A 508 -12.49 6.47 16.16
CA SER A 508 -12.16 7.18 17.40
C SER A 508 -10.96 6.57 18.10
N GLN A 509 -10.84 5.23 18.09
CA GLN A 509 -9.68 4.54 18.62
C GLN A 509 -8.42 4.89 17.83
N VAL A 510 -8.49 4.98 16.50
CA VAL A 510 -7.35 5.38 15.66
C VAL A 510 -6.89 6.80 15.98
N ILE A 511 -7.82 7.75 16.16
CA ILE A 511 -7.49 9.12 16.57
C ILE A 511 -6.75 9.09 17.92
N TYR A 512 -7.28 8.37 18.89
CA TYR A 512 -6.65 8.23 20.22
C TYR A 512 -5.25 7.62 20.10
N MET A 513 -5.11 6.52 19.36
CA MET A 513 -3.83 5.86 19.13
C MET A 513 -2.83 6.81 18.49
N TYR A 514 -3.21 7.54 17.44
CA TYR A 514 -2.32 8.49 16.78
C TYR A 514 -1.79 9.58 17.74
N VAL A 515 -2.69 10.15 18.54
CA VAL A 515 -2.35 11.22 19.50
C VAL A 515 -1.46 10.70 20.62
N MET A 516 -1.79 9.54 21.19
CA MET A 516 -1.16 9.03 22.42
C MET A 516 0.08 8.16 22.17
N ASP A 517 0.15 7.44 21.04
CA ASP A 517 1.26 6.57 20.71
C ASP A 517 2.48 7.42 20.34
N ARG A 518 3.54 7.37 21.15
CA ARG A 518 4.78 8.14 20.94
C ARG A 518 5.64 7.60 19.79
N THR A 519 5.27 6.52 19.13
CA THR A 519 5.99 5.95 17.97
C THR A 519 5.38 6.36 16.63
N VAL A 520 4.13 6.79 16.61
CA VAL A 520 3.39 7.16 15.37
C VAL A 520 3.29 8.68 15.24
N GLY A 521 3.46 9.22 14.05
CA GLY A 521 3.29 10.66 13.79
C GLY A 521 3.19 10.98 12.30
N PRO A 522 3.37 12.24 11.88
CA PRO A 522 3.34 12.61 10.46
C PRO A 522 4.35 11.86 9.57
N PHE A 523 5.47 11.42 10.15
CA PHE A 523 6.48 10.59 9.48
C PHE A 523 6.03 9.14 9.25
N SER A 524 4.96 8.70 9.89
CA SER A 524 4.37 7.37 9.69
C SER A 524 3.60 7.28 8.37
N ARG A 525 4.25 7.64 7.26
CA ARG A 525 3.75 7.58 5.90
C ARG A 525 4.84 6.97 5.01
N VAL A 526 4.43 6.23 3.99
CA VAL A 526 5.36 5.66 3.01
C VAL A 526 5.58 6.65 1.86
N LYS A 527 6.84 6.92 1.56
CA LYS A 527 7.28 7.68 0.38
C LYS A 527 7.96 6.79 -0.64
N ARG A 528 7.83 7.14 -1.91
CA ARG A 528 8.39 6.43 -3.06
C ARG A 528 8.93 7.42 -4.08
N LYS A 529 9.96 7.01 -4.82
CA LYS A 529 10.43 7.76 -5.99
C LYS A 529 9.57 7.44 -7.19
N LEU A 530 9.31 8.45 -8.03
CA LEU A 530 8.61 8.24 -9.30
C LEU A 530 9.44 7.34 -10.22
N ASP A 531 8.84 6.23 -10.68
CA ASP A 531 9.46 5.30 -11.63
C ASP A 531 9.91 6.04 -12.90
N ALA A 532 11.17 5.81 -13.29
CA ALA A 532 11.79 6.38 -14.48
C ALA A 532 11.01 6.02 -15.77
N LYS A 533 10.29 4.89 -15.80
CA LYS A 533 9.44 4.50 -16.92
C LYS A 533 8.18 5.37 -17.05
N VAL A 534 7.60 5.79 -15.92
CA VAL A 534 6.42 6.67 -15.89
C VAL A 534 6.79 8.10 -16.24
N LYS A 535 7.99 8.57 -15.87
CA LYS A 535 8.52 9.90 -16.24
C LYS A 535 8.56 10.18 -17.75
N LYS A 536 8.64 9.15 -18.59
CA LYS A 536 8.64 9.31 -20.07
C LYS A 536 7.23 9.39 -20.68
N ALA A 537 6.19 9.06 -19.91
CA ALA A 537 4.80 8.99 -20.38
C ALA A 537 3.90 10.10 -19.83
N ALA A 538 4.41 10.91 -18.89
CA ALA A 538 3.79 12.13 -18.36
C ALA A 538 4.44 13.34 -19.02
#